data_AF-A0A3D1UJS9-F1
#
_entry.id   AF-A0A3D1UJS9-F1
#
_cell.length_a   1.000
_cell.length_b   1.000
_cell.length_c   1.000
_cell.angle_alpha   90.00
_cell.angle_beta   90.00
_cell.angle_gamma   90.00
#
_symmetry.space_group_name_H-M   'P 1'
#
loop_
_entity.id
_entity.type
_entity.pdbx_description
1 polymer ?
#
loop_
_entity_poly.entity_id
_entity_poly.type
_entity_poly.pdbx_seq_one_letter_code
_entity_poly.pdbx_strand_id
1 'polypeptide(L)' 'WLAILVSWSIALFEYCLAVPANRIGARTMSLEQLKVTQEAVTLLVFMPFSVFVMKQSVSWNYLAALVCLVGAVYFIFRS' A
#
# COMPACT_ATOMS: atom_id res chain seq x y z
N TRP A 1 13.62 -19.28 -14.68
CA TRP A 1 14.50 -18.18 -15.07
C TRP A 1 13.75 -16.93 -15.51
N LEU A 2 12.83 -16.99 -16.49
CA LEU A 2 12.06 -15.81 -16.96
C LEU A 2 11.27 -15.09 -15.84
N ALA A 3 10.55 -15.84 -15.00
CA ALA A 3 9.80 -15.25 -13.87
C ALA A 3 10.69 -14.50 -12.87
N ILE A 4 11.94 -14.93 -12.69
CA ILE A 4 12.91 -14.27 -11.81
C ILE A 4 13.31 -12.91 -12.40
N LEU A 5 13.69 -12.89 -13.68
CA LEU A 5 14.06 -11.66 -14.38
C LEU A 5 12.91 -10.64 -14.43
N VAL A 6 11.69 -11.11 -14.68
CA VAL A 6 10.49 -10.25 -14.69
C VAL A 6 10.21 -9.69 -13.30
N SER A 7 10.24 -10.54 -12.25
CA SER A 7 10.02 -10.10 -10.87
C SER A 7 11.07 -9.06 -10.41
N TRP A 8 12.34 -9.29 -10.71
CA TRP A 8 13.43 -8.36 -10.40
C TRP A 8 13.30 -7.04 -11.14
N SER A 9 12.86 -7.07 -12.41
CA SER A 9 12.62 -5.85 -13.18
C SER A 9 11.49 -5.03 -12.57
N ILE A 10 10.36 -5.66 -12.20
CA ILE A 10 9.24 -4.99 -11.55
C ILE A 10 9.67 -4.39 -10.20
N ALA A 11 10.38 -5.15 -9.37
CA ALA A 11 10.88 -4.68 -8.09
C ALA A 11 11.85 -3.49 -8.25
N LEU A 12 12.70 -3.50 -9.27
CA LEU A 12 13.60 -2.38 -9.54
C LEU A 12 12.82 -1.10 -9.86
N PHE A 13 11.80 -1.17 -10.72
CA PHE A 13 10.94 -0.02 -11.01
C PHE A 13 10.17 0.45 -9.78
N GLU A 14 9.65 -0.47 -8.97
CA GLU A 14 8.97 -0.16 -7.72
C GLU A 14 9.89 0.64 -6.78
N TYR A 15 11.13 0.18 -6.56
CA TYR A 15 12.10 0.89 -5.72
C TYR A 15 12.55 2.23 -6.31
N CYS A 16 12.72 2.33 -7.64
CA CYS A 16 13.04 3.58 -8.31
C CYS A 16 11.99 4.67 -8.07
N LEU A 17 10.72 4.30 -7.88
CA LEU A 17 9.63 5.23 -7.56
C LEU A 17 9.47 5.44 -6.05
N ALA A 18 9.60 4.37 -5.25
CA ALA A 18 9.39 4.42 -3.81
C ALA A 18 10.44 5.28 -3.09
N VAL A 19 11.72 5.17 -3.46
CA VAL A 19 12.81 5.94 -2.83
C VAL A 19 12.65 7.46 -2.98
N PRO A 20 12.44 8.02 -4.20
CA PRO A 20 12.21 9.46 -4.33
C PRO A 20 10.88 9.90 -3.73
N ALA A 21 9.80 9.10 -3.84
CA ALA A 21 8.52 9.42 -3.22
C ALA A 21 8.65 9.56 -1.70
N ASN A 22 9.32 8.62 -1.03
CA ASN A 22 9.58 8.69 0.41
C ASN A 22 10.44 9.90 0.78
N ARG A 23 11.43 10.24 -0.06
CA ARG A 23 12.31 11.41 0.18
C ARG A 23 11.57 12.75 0.03
N ILE A 24 10.64 12.85 -0.92
CA ILE A 24 9.79 14.04 -1.10
C ILE A 24 8.78 14.12 0.04
N GLY A 25 8.11 13.01 0.34
CA GLY A 25 7.09 12.94 1.39
C GLY A 25 7.66 13.20 2.80
N ALA A 26 8.90 12.82 3.07
CA ALA A 26 9.57 13.08 4.35
C ALA A 26 9.82 14.58 4.63
N ARG A 27 9.61 15.47 3.64
CA ARG A 27 9.65 16.92 3.84
C ARG A 27 8.37 17.48 4.44
N THR A 28 7.25 16.77 4.27
CA THR A 28 5.91 17.23 4.66
C THR A 28 5.26 16.36 5.73
N MET A 29 5.66 15.09 5.83
CA MET A 29 5.07 14.08 6.70
C MET A 29 6.16 13.39 7.52
N SER A 30 5.80 12.91 8.71
CA SER A 30 6.68 12.04 9.48
C SER A 30 6.86 10.69 8.80
N LEU A 31 7.93 9.96 9.16
CA LEU A 31 8.21 8.63 8.61
C LEU A 31 7.02 7.66 8.84
N GLU A 32 6.36 7.78 9.98
CA GLU A 32 5.21 6.96 10.37
C GLU A 32 3.98 7.25 9.50
N GLN A 33 3.70 8.52 9.24
CA GLN A 33 2.61 8.95 8.35
C GLN A 33 2.82 8.46 6.92
N LEU A 34 4.06 8.48 6.41
CA LEU A 34 4.39 7.96 5.08
C LEU A 34 4.16 6.45 4.99
N LYS A 35 4.59 5.69 6.00
CA LYS A 35 4.41 4.24 6.02
C LYS A 35 2.93 3.86 6.03
N VAL A 36 2.12 4.55 6.81
CA VAL A 36 0.68 4.30 6.90
C VAL A 36 -0.03 4.67 5.60
N THR A 37 0.38 5.78 4.98
CA THR A 37 -0.13 6.18 3.66
C THR A 37 0.20 5.13 2.60
N GLN A 38 1.42 4.57 2.63
CA GLN A 38 1.81 3.49 1.73
C GLN A 38 0.93 2.24 1.94
N GLU A 39 0.73 1.80 3.18
CA GLU A 39 -0.10 0.62 3.46
C GLU A 39 -1.57 0.85 3.11
N ALA A 40 -2.08 2.07 3.31
CA ALA A 40 -3.42 2.46 2.86
C ALA A 40 -3.55 2.33 1.34
N VAL A 41 -2.61 2.90 0.57
CA VAL A 41 -2.63 2.83 -0.89
C VAL A 41 -2.52 1.39 -1.39
N THR A 42 -1.60 0.60 -0.81
CA THR A 42 -1.45 -0.82 -1.17
C THR A 42 -2.75 -1.59 -0.96
N LEU A 43 -3.42 -1.43 0.18
CA LEU A 43 -4.68 -2.11 0.43
C LEU A 43 -5.83 -1.59 -0.43
N LEU A 44 -5.89 -0.29 -0.71
CA LEU A 44 -6.87 0.32 -1.60
C LEU A 44 -6.75 -0.18 -3.04
N VAL A 45 -5.52 -0.45 -3.53
CA VAL A 45 -5.29 -1.01 -4.86
C VAL A 45 -5.50 -2.53 -4.85
N PHE A 46 -5.07 -3.20 -3.78
CA PHE A 46 -5.15 -4.66 -3.67
C PHE A 46 -6.60 -5.16 -3.52
N MET A 47 -7.46 -4.42 -2.83
CA MET A 47 -8.86 -4.79 -2.64
C MET A 47 -9.64 -4.96 -3.96
N PRO A 48 -9.73 -3.94 -4.85
CA PRO A 48 -10.39 -4.11 -6.15
C PRO A 48 -9.66 -5.16 -7.00
N PHE A 49 -8.32 -5.25 -6.95
CA PHE A 49 -7.59 -6.31 -7.64
C PHE A 49 -8.04 -7.72 -7.21
N SER A 50 -8.19 -7.95 -5.91
CA SER A 50 -8.65 -9.24 -5.35
C SER A 50 -10.07 -9.60 -5.82
N VAL A 51 -10.97 -8.61 -5.87
CA VAL A 51 -12.36 -8.82 -6.32
C VAL A 51 -12.45 -9.03 -7.82
N PHE A 52 -11.84 -8.16 -8.62
CA PHE A 52 -12.01 -8.15 -10.08
C PHE A 52 -11.12 -9.17 -10.79
N VAL A 53 -9.88 -9.37 -10.33
CA VAL A 53 -8.90 -10.24 -10.99
C VAL A 53 -8.93 -11.64 -10.39
N MET A 54 -8.84 -11.76 -9.06
CA MET A 54 -8.80 -13.05 -8.36
C MET A 54 -10.19 -13.65 -8.12
N LYS A 55 -11.27 -12.89 -8.36
CA LYS A 55 -12.67 -13.30 -8.12
C LYS A 55 -12.90 -13.85 -6.71
N GLN A 56 -12.12 -13.40 -5.73
CA GLN A 56 -12.32 -13.78 -4.34
C GLN A 56 -13.54 -13.04 -3.79
N SER A 57 -14.42 -13.79 -3.12
CA SER A 57 -15.54 -13.23 -2.37
C SER A 57 -14.99 -12.28 -1.30
N VAL A 58 -15.47 -11.04 -1.28
CA VAL A 58 -15.14 -10.07 -0.23
C VAL A 58 -15.65 -10.64 1.09
N SER A 59 -14.72 -11.22 1.87
CA SER A 59 -15.03 -11.69 3.22
C SER A 59 -15.28 -10.49 4.13
N TRP A 60 -16.13 -10.67 5.15
CA TRP A 60 -16.33 -9.68 6.22
C TRP A 60 -15.01 -9.18 6.84
N ASN A 61 -13.97 -10.03 6.82
CA ASN A 61 -12.64 -9.68 7.28
C ASN A 61 -12.00 -8.54 6.46
N TYR A 62 -12.28 -8.43 5.16
CA TYR A 62 -11.78 -7.32 4.33
C TYR A 62 -12.44 -5.98 4.71
N LEU A 63 -13.73 -6.00 5.02
CA LEU A 63 -14.43 -4.81 5.47
C LEU A 63 -13.90 -4.36 6.85
N ALA A 64 -13.71 -5.32 7.77
CA ALA A 64 -13.11 -5.06 9.07
C ALA A 64 -11.67 -4.53 8.95
N ALA A 65 -10.86 -5.09 8.05
CA ALA A 65 -9.50 -4.60 7.79
C ALA A 65 -9.50 -3.16 7.26
N LEU A 66 -10.45 -2.80 6.39
CA LEU A 66 -10.57 -1.44 5.86
C LEU A 66 -10.95 -0.44 6.96
N VAL A 67 -11.89 -0.80 7.84
CA VAL A 67 -12.25 0.02 9.01
C VAL A 67 -11.07 0.19 9.97
N CYS A 68 -10.34 -0.88 10.28
CA CYS A 68 -9.14 -0.80 11.12
C CYS A 68 -8.08 0.12 10.51
N LEU A 69 -7.91 0.10 9.18
CA LEU A 69 -6.93 0.94 8.50
C LEU A 69 -7.35 2.41 8.50
N VAL A 70 -8.62 2.73 8.28
CA VAL A 70 -9.15 4.09 8.46
C VAL A 70 -8.92 4.58 9.89
N GLY A 71 -9.11 3.70 10.89
CA GLY A 71 -8.74 3.98 12.27
C GLY A 71 -7.25 4.30 12.45
N ALA A 72 -6.36 3.52 11.85
CA ALA A 72 -4.92 3.74 11.90
C ALA A 72 -4.51 5.09 11.27
N VAL A 73 -5.07 5.43 10.10
CA VAL A 73 -4.88 6.74 9.46
C VAL A 73 -5.36 7.86 10.38
N TYR A 74 -6.55 7.73 10.95
CA TYR A 74 -7.09 8.75 11.85
C TYR A 74 -6.20 8.98 13.08
N PHE A 75 -5.71 7.92 13.74
CA PHE A 75 -4.87 8.08 14.93
C PHE A 75 -3.51 8.71 14.61
N ILE A 76 -2.88 8.32 13.51
CA ILE A 76 -1.52 8.77 13.15
C ILE A 76 -1.51 10.20 12.57
N PHE A 77 -2.62 10.64 11.97
CA PHE A 77 -2.77 11.99 11.45
C PHE A 77 -3.42 12.98 12.45
N ARG A 78 -3.92 12.49 13.60
CA ARG A 78 -4.51 13.35 14.65
C ARG A 78 -3.47 13.94 15.61
N SER A 79 -2.24 13.41 15.63
CA SER A 79 -1.10 14.01 16.35
C SER A 79 -0.33 15.00 15.48
#